data_AF-A0A8X6K936-F1
#
_entry.id   AF-A0A8X6K936-F1
#
_cell.length_a   1.000
_cell.length_b   1.000
_cell.length_c   1.000
_cell.angle_alpha   90.00
_cell.angle_beta   90.00
_cell.angle_gamma   90.00
#
_symmetry.space_group_name_H-M   'P 1'
#
loop_
_entity.id
_entity.type
_entity.pdbx_description
1 polymer ?
#
loop_
_entity_poly.entity_id
_entity_poly.type
_entity_poly.pdbx_seq_one_letter_code
_entity_poly.pdbx_strand_id
1 'polypeptide(L)'
;MAKWGEGDPRWLVEERPDAKNVNNWHWTEKNASHWSKEKFLEILIGTKIETDFAQCEIKEVTKCEGDAVVNNRKAKLIFFYEWAIEMKWEGALINGDTEVKGTVEIPNLSEEHDMKDVDINVHLETTGPEAEILKDMMRKTGGEVIRRQLSLYVNSLKEEFSKGLILPTRDGVVSEEVKCEKVVQKSNVIDITAKNCTKKDTFETSEIQSTEIFKCTADEFYNAMTQKALVQAFTQGDCILESEEGGKFELFDGNVQGFFVKLVPCKMIQQKWRFKTWPEGHFSDVKIDINQKSDCTEVNVLQIGVPKAELENTRVGWKRFYWDSMKRTLGFGAILF
;
A
#
# COMPACT_ATOMS: atom_id res chain seq x y z
N MET A 1 12.11 -8.95 39.09
CA MET A 1 12.30 -10.37 39.42
C MET A 1 10.93 -10.94 39.76
N ALA A 2 10.48 -12.00 39.07
CA ALA A 2 9.23 -12.67 39.39
C ALA A 2 9.29 -13.24 40.82
N LYS A 3 8.17 -13.27 41.53
CA LYS A 3 8.08 -13.82 42.88
C LYS A 3 8.33 -15.32 42.83
N TRP A 4 9.13 -15.84 43.75
CA TRP A 4 9.42 -17.27 43.85
C TRP A 4 8.13 -18.07 44.03
N GLY A 5 7.84 -18.99 43.10
CA GLY A 5 6.63 -19.82 43.10
C GLY A 5 5.49 -19.34 42.19
N GLU A 6 5.57 -18.12 41.65
CA GLU A 6 4.69 -17.65 40.57
C GLU A 6 5.52 -17.60 39.28
N GLY A 7 5.36 -18.61 38.41
CA GLY A 7 5.94 -18.58 37.07
C GLY A 7 5.51 -17.29 36.37
N ASP A 8 6.45 -16.53 35.82
CA ASP A 8 6.15 -15.32 35.06
C ASP A 8 5.18 -15.71 33.91
N PRO A 9 4.03 -15.04 33.75
CA PRO A 9 3.07 -15.34 32.69
C PRO A 9 3.68 -15.33 31.28
N ARG A 10 4.78 -14.61 31.07
CA ARG A 10 5.54 -14.64 29.79
C ARG A 10 6.22 -15.98 29.52
N TRP A 11 6.40 -16.80 30.55
CA TRP A 11 7.13 -18.08 30.56
C TRP A 11 6.21 -19.27 30.84
N LEU A 12 4.91 -19.04 31.07
CA LEU A 12 3.94 -20.13 31.08
C LEU A 12 3.72 -20.62 29.65
N VAL A 13 4.38 -21.73 29.33
CA VAL A 13 3.94 -22.59 28.23
C VAL A 13 2.59 -23.17 28.68
N GLU A 14 1.47 -22.57 28.26
CA GLU A 14 0.18 -23.25 28.35
C GLU A 14 0.34 -24.57 27.59
N GLU A 15 0.39 -25.69 28.33
CA GLU A 15 0.41 -27.03 27.77
C GLU A 15 -0.88 -27.22 26.96
N ARG A 16 -0.78 -26.97 25.66
CA ARG A 16 -1.82 -27.41 24.73
C ARG A 16 -1.59 -28.89 24.45
N PRO A 17 -2.64 -29.73 24.49
CA PRO A 17 -2.53 -31.18 24.26
C PRO A 17 -1.96 -31.55 22.88
N ASP A 18 -1.88 -30.59 21.96
CA ASP A 18 -1.46 -30.73 20.57
C ASP A 18 0.01 -30.35 20.30
N ALA A 19 0.75 -29.77 21.25
CA ALA A 19 2.20 -29.50 21.18
C ALA A 19 2.74 -28.92 19.85
N LYS A 20 1.89 -28.25 19.05
CA LYS A 20 2.24 -27.85 17.69
C LYS A 20 2.48 -26.34 17.61
N ASN A 21 3.75 -25.99 17.52
CA ASN A 21 4.28 -24.67 17.14
C ASN A 21 3.87 -23.48 18.01
N VAL A 22 4.25 -23.53 19.29
CA VAL A 22 4.18 -22.39 20.22
C VAL A 22 4.85 -21.16 19.59
N ASN A 23 4.14 -20.03 19.55
CA ASN A 23 4.58 -18.73 19.00
C ASN A 23 4.94 -18.69 17.49
N ASN A 24 4.52 -19.67 16.67
CA ASN A 24 4.85 -19.71 15.24
C ASN A 24 6.38 -19.64 14.95
N TRP A 25 7.19 -20.18 15.86
CA TRP A 25 8.66 -20.18 15.76
C TRP A 25 9.17 -21.14 14.68
N HIS A 26 8.47 -22.26 14.49
CA HIS A 26 8.73 -23.21 13.42
C HIS A 26 8.01 -22.78 12.14
N TRP A 27 8.65 -23.01 11.01
CA TRP A 27 8.08 -22.76 9.69
C TRP A 27 6.71 -23.43 9.58
N THR A 28 5.67 -22.64 9.30
CA THR A 28 4.37 -23.19 8.91
C THR A 28 4.01 -22.69 7.53
N GLU A 29 3.63 -23.65 6.71
CA GLU A 29 3.21 -23.43 5.34
C GLU A 29 1.70 -23.71 5.27
N LYS A 30 0.96 -22.77 4.67
CA LYS A 30 -0.45 -22.95 4.35
C LYS A 30 -0.59 -22.89 2.83
N ASN A 31 -1.16 -23.95 2.26
CA ASN A 31 -1.57 -23.93 0.87
C ASN A 31 -2.80 -23.03 0.72
N ALA A 32 -2.70 -22.03 -0.14
CA ALA A 32 -3.76 -21.07 -0.48
C ALA A 32 -4.26 -21.25 -1.92
N SER A 33 -3.81 -22.28 -2.64
CA SER A 33 -4.12 -22.48 -4.05
C SER A 33 -5.61 -22.72 -4.29
N HIS A 34 -6.28 -23.54 -3.47
CA HIS A 34 -7.72 -23.79 -3.62
C HIS A 34 -8.54 -22.51 -3.40
N TRP A 35 -8.29 -21.85 -2.28
CA TRP A 35 -8.93 -20.58 -1.93
C TRP A 35 -8.71 -19.51 -3.02
N SER A 36 -7.51 -19.47 -3.59
CA SER A 36 -7.18 -18.50 -4.65
C SER A 36 -7.98 -18.75 -5.91
N LYS A 37 -8.12 -20.01 -6.34
CA LYS A 37 -8.94 -20.38 -7.51
C LYS A 37 -10.40 -19.97 -7.32
N GLU A 38 -10.98 -20.24 -6.16
CA GLU A 38 -12.35 -19.81 -5.83
C GLU A 38 -12.47 -18.28 -5.84
N LYS A 39 -11.47 -17.58 -5.29
CA LYS A 39 -11.48 -16.12 -5.25
C LYS A 39 -11.37 -15.50 -6.64
N PHE A 40 -10.57 -16.07 -7.54
CA PHE A 40 -10.51 -15.61 -8.93
C PHE A 40 -11.85 -15.77 -9.65
N LEU A 41 -12.56 -16.88 -9.43
CA LEU A 41 -13.91 -17.06 -10.00
C LEU A 41 -14.88 -16.00 -9.47
N GLU A 42 -14.81 -15.67 -8.18
CA GLU A 42 -15.68 -14.67 -7.55
C GLU A 42 -15.46 -13.25 -8.08
N ILE A 43 -14.19 -12.83 -8.27
CA ILE A 43 -13.86 -11.45 -8.62
C ILE A 43 -13.81 -11.19 -10.13
N LEU A 44 -13.47 -12.19 -10.94
CA LEU A 44 -13.31 -12.02 -12.38
C LEU A 44 -14.63 -12.19 -13.12
N ILE A 45 -15.44 -13.21 -12.78
CA ILE A 45 -16.71 -13.48 -13.45
C ILE A 45 -17.71 -12.36 -13.13
N GLY A 46 -18.38 -11.84 -14.16
CA GLY A 46 -19.35 -10.75 -14.02
C GLY A 46 -18.72 -9.37 -13.92
N THR A 47 -17.39 -9.25 -14.08
CA THR A 47 -16.74 -7.94 -14.20
C THR A 47 -17.19 -7.26 -15.49
N LYS A 48 -17.84 -6.11 -15.35
CA LYS A 48 -18.31 -5.26 -16.44
C LYS A 48 -17.30 -4.16 -16.75
N ILE A 49 -17.03 -3.98 -18.03
CA ILE A 49 -16.11 -2.98 -18.58
C ILE A 49 -16.96 -2.11 -19.51
N GLU A 50 -17.33 -0.94 -19.02
CA GLU A 50 -18.20 0.01 -19.71
C GLU A 50 -17.42 1.25 -20.15
N THR A 51 -17.66 1.67 -21.38
CA THR A 51 -17.13 2.90 -21.98
C THR A 51 -18.24 3.63 -22.73
N ASP A 52 -18.00 4.86 -23.17
CA ASP A 52 -19.01 5.69 -23.84
C ASP A 52 -19.58 5.08 -25.14
N PHE A 53 -18.92 4.06 -25.71
CA PHE A 53 -19.29 3.45 -26.98
C PHE A 53 -19.33 1.92 -26.95
N ALA A 54 -18.90 1.26 -25.87
CA ALA A 54 -18.80 -0.19 -25.78
C ALA A 54 -19.06 -0.72 -24.37
N GLN A 55 -19.65 -1.92 -24.30
CA GLN A 55 -19.84 -2.66 -23.06
C GLN A 55 -19.31 -4.09 -23.23
N CYS A 56 -18.42 -4.50 -22.34
CA CYS A 56 -17.86 -5.85 -22.28
C CYS A 56 -18.08 -6.45 -20.89
N GLU A 57 -18.19 -7.78 -20.82
CA GLU A 57 -18.34 -8.53 -19.60
C GLU A 57 -17.51 -9.82 -19.65
N ILE A 58 -16.82 -10.14 -18.56
CA ILE A 58 -16.12 -11.41 -18.39
C ILE A 58 -17.14 -12.47 -17.98
N LYS A 59 -17.31 -13.51 -18.81
CA LYS A 59 -18.34 -14.55 -18.61
C LYS A 59 -17.82 -15.78 -17.89
N GLU A 60 -16.58 -16.16 -18.18
CA GLU A 60 -16.04 -17.46 -17.77
C GLU A 60 -14.53 -17.36 -17.56
N VAL A 61 -14.01 -18.06 -16.57
CA VAL A 61 -12.57 -18.32 -16.41
C VAL A 61 -12.32 -19.74 -16.90
N THR A 62 -11.65 -19.89 -18.03
CA THR A 62 -11.40 -21.19 -18.68
C THR A 62 -10.19 -21.90 -18.11
N LYS A 63 -9.18 -21.14 -17.66
CA LYS A 63 -7.93 -21.68 -17.11
C LYS A 63 -7.53 -20.88 -15.87
N CYS A 64 -7.15 -21.59 -14.80
CA CYS A 64 -6.58 -21.00 -13.60
C CYS A 64 -5.57 -22.00 -13.01
N GLU A 65 -4.36 -21.99 -13.57
CA GLU A 65 -3.26 -22.89 -13.22
C GLU A 65 -2.19 -22.14 -12.45
N GLY A 66 -1.53 -22.82 -11.52
CA GLY A 66 -0.59 -22.20 -10.60
C GLY A 66 -0.90 -22.56 -9.15
N ASP A 67 -0.18 -21.90 -8.26
CA ASP A 67 -0.23 -22.14 -6.84
C ASP A 67 -0.01 -20.87 -6.02
N ALA A 68 -0.55 -20.90 -4.81
CA ALA A 68 -0.32 -19.87 -3.81
C ALA A 68 -0.01 -20.54 -2.49
N VAL A 69 1.06 -20.09 -1.86
CA VAL A 69 1.56 -20.60 -0.59
C VAL A 69 1.81 -19.43 0.35
N VAL A 70 1.26 -19.53 1.55
CA VAL A 70 1.48 -18.56 2.61
C VAL A 70 2.38 -19.19 3.67
N ASN A 71 3.56 -18.61 3.83
CA ASN A 71 4.55 -19.04 4.79
C ASN A 71 4.56 -18.11 6.00
N ASN A 72 4.50 -18.69 7.19
CA ASN A 72 4.69 -17.96 8.44
C ASN A 72 6.02 -18.37 9.07
N ARG A 73 6.92 -17.39 9.17
CA ARG A 73 8.23 -17.55 9.82
C ARG A 73 8.49 -16.37 10.75
N LYS A 74 8.75 -16.66 12.03
CA LYS A 74 9.06 -15.61 13.03
C LYS A 74 8.00 -14.50 13.05
N ALA A 75 6.72 -14.88 13.02
CA ALA A 75 5.57 -13.97 12.95
C ALA A 75 5.52 -13.03 11.72
N LYS A 76 6.25 -13.36 10.65
CA LYS A 76 6.13 -12.70 9.35
C LYS A 76 5.44 -13.63 8.35
N LEU A 77 4.41 -13.11 7.70
CA LEU A 77 3.77 -13.75 6.57
C LEU A 77 4.53 -13.40 5.28
N ILE A 78 4.87 -14.44 4.53
CA ILE A 78 5.50 -14.36 3.22
C ILE A 78 4.56 -15.07 2.26
N PHE A 79 4.13 -14.36 1.23
CA PHE A 79 3.20 -14.87 0.23
C PHE A 79 4.00 -15.18 -1.02
N PHE A 80 3.93 -16.42 -1.47
CA PHE A 80 4.40 -16.82 -2.80
C PHE A 80 3.17 -17.19 -3.60
N TYR A 81 3.00 -16.60 -4.77
CA TYR A 81 1.97 -17.00 -5.70
C TYR A 81 2.48 -16.85 -7.11
N GLU A 82 2.04 -17.76 -7.96
CA GLU A 82 2.27 -17.73 -9.40
C GLU A 82 1.03 -18.29 -10.07
N TRP A 83 0.43 -17.53 -10.98
CA TRP A 83 -0.81 -17.90 -11.65
C TRP A 83 -0.75 -17.61 -13.14
N ALA A 84 -1.22 -18.57 -13.93
CA ALA A 84 -1.59 -18.42 -15.32
C ALA A 84 -3.12 -18.52 -15.43
N ILE A 85 -3.75 -17.44 -15.90
CA ILE A 85 -5.21 -17.30 -15.92
C ILE A 85 -5.67 -17.01 -17.34
N GLU A 86 -6.67 -17.75 -17.81
CA GLU A 86 -7.34 -17.51 -19.08
C GLU A 86 -8.83 -17.33 -18.83
N MET A 87 -9.43 -16.33 -19.47
CA MET A 87 -10.84 -15.99 -19.30
C MET A 87 -11.47 -15.58 -20.63
N LYS A 88 -12.76 -15.87 -20.77
CA LYS A 88 -13.58 -15.48 -21.92
C LYS A 88 -14.40 -14.24 -21.59
N TRP A 89 -14.44 -13.32 -22.55
CA TRP A 89 -15.23 -12.11 -22.48
C TRP A 89 -16.14 -11.99 -23.70
N GLU A 90 -17.27 -11.35 -23.48
CA GLU A 90 -18.25 -11.02 -24.51
C GLU A 90 -18.54 -9.53 -24.42
N GLY A 91 -18.75 -8.87 -25.56
CA GLY A 91 -19.10 -7.46 -25.57
C GLY A 91 -19.71 -7.00 -26.88
N ALA A 92 -20.32 -5.83 -26.84
CA ALA A 92 -20.97 -5.20 -27.97
C ALA A 92 -20.73 -3.68 -27.93
N LEU A 93 -20.82 -3.05 -29.10
CA LEU A 93 -20.89 -1.59 -29.19
C LEU A 93 -22.29 -1.13 -28.79
N ILE A 94 -22.41 0.00 -28.09
CA ILE A 94 -23.70 0.50 -27.57
C ILE A 94 -24.74 0.75 -28.69
N ASN A 95 -24.28 0.99 -29.92
CA ASN A 95 -25.11 1.20 -31.11
C ASN A 95 -24.97 0.08 -32.15
N GLY A 96 -24.31 -1.04 -31.80
CA GLY A 96 -24.10 -2.18 -32.69
C GLY A 96 -24.91 -3.39 -32.26
N ASP A 97 -25.46 -4.13 -33.22
CA ASP A 97 -26.16 -5.41 -32.97
C ASP A 97 -25.21 -6.62 -32.90
N THR A 98 -23.91 -6.42 -33.17
CA THR A 98 -22.95 -7.52 -33.22
C THR A 98 -22.34 -7.79 -31.84
N GLU A 99 -22.59 -8.98 -31.33
CA GLU A 99 -21.88 -9.53 -30.17
C GLU A 99 -20.50 -10.05 -30.61
N VAL A 100 -19.46 -9.57 -29.94
CA VAL A 100 -18.06 -9.97 -30.15
C VAL A 100 -17.59 -10.78 -28.96
N LYS A 101 -16.91 -11.89 -29.26
CA LYS A 101 -16.31 -12.77 -28.25
C LYS A 101 -14.80 -12.79 -28.37
N GLY A 102 -14.13 -12.91 -27.24
CA GLY A 102 -12.68 -13.00 -27.18
C GLY A 102 -12.20 -13.67 -25.90
N THR A 103 -10.88 -13.86 -25.85
CA THR A 103 -10.19 -14.40 -24.68
C THR A 103 -9.17 -13.40 -24.16
N VAL A 104 -8.98 -13.40 -22.84
CA VAL A 104 -7.89 -12.69 -22.16
C VAL A 104 -7.04 -13.73 -21.46
N GLU A 105 -5.73 -13.65 -21.68
CA GLU A 105 -4.72 -14.49 -21.05
C GLU A 105 -3.77 -13.62 -20.21
N ILE A 106 -3.57 -14.05 -18.97
CA ILE A 106 -2.57 -13.53 -18.04
C ILE A 106 -1.56 -14.65 -17.83
N PRO A 107 -0.41 -14.62 -18.53
CA PRO A 107 0.52 -15.75 -18.54
C PRO A 107 1.30 -15.89 -17.24
N ASN A 108 1.57 -14.78 -16.55
CA ASN A 108 2.34 -14.78 -15.32
C ASN A 108 1.85 -13.66 -14.37
N LEU A 109 1.06 -14.06 -13.39
CA LEU A 109 0.75 -13.25 -12.21
C LEU A 109 1.55 -13.78 -11.03
N SER A 110 2.59 -13.06 -10.61
CA SER A 110 3.43 -13.43 -9.48
C SER A 110 3.60 -12.29 -8.47
N GLU A 111 4.19 -12.60 -7.32
CA GLU A 111 4.53 -11.59 -6.29
C GLU A 111 5.71 -10.69 -6.69
N GLU A 112 6.55 -11.16 -7.61
CA GLU A 112 7.73 -10.44 -8.09
C GLU A 112 7.38 -9.28 -9.05
N HIS A 113 6.21 -9.34 -9.67
CA HIS A 113 5.74 -8.34 -10.63
C HIS A 113 4.76 -7.37 -9.99
N ASP A 114 4.98 -6.07 -10.21
CA ASP A 114 4.00 -5.06 -9.86
C ASP A 114 2.72 -5.24 -10.70
N MET A 115 1.55 -4.99 -10.11
CA MET A 115 0.26 -5.16 -10.78
C MET A 115 0.11 -4.33 -12.07
N LYS A 116 0.91 -3.27 -12.21
CA LYS A 116 0.95 -2.42 -13.41
C LYS A 116 1.69 -3.09 -14.57
N ASP A 117 2.66 -3.93 -14.24
CA ASP A 117 3.57 -4.60 -15.18
C ASP A 117 3.08 -6.00 -15.57
N VAL A 118 1.95 -6.45 -15.00
CA VAL A 118 1.31 -7.71 -15.40
C VAL A 118 0.88 -7.61 -16.86
N ASP A 119 1.41 -8.54 -17.65
CA ASP A 119 1.08 -8.73 -19.06
C ASP A 119 -0.34 -9.26 -19.21
N ILE A 120 -1.13 -8.60 -20.05
CA ILE A 120 -2.51 -8.98 -20.35
C ILE A 120 -2.64 -9.11 -21.87
N ASN A 121 -2.77 -10.34 -22.33
CA ASN A 121 -2.90 -10.67 -23.74
C ASN A 121 -4.37 -10.81 -24.09
N VAL A 122 -4.85 -9.94 -24.99
CA VAL A 122 -6.23 -9.99 -25.49
C VAL A 122 -6.25 -10.57 -26.90
N HIS A 123 -7.01 -11.64 -27.07
CA HIS A 123 -7.27 -12.33 -28.33
C HIS A 123 -8.76 -12.21 -28.70
N LEU A 124 -9.04 -12.26 -30.01
CA LEU A 124 -10.39 -12.22 -30.56
C LEU A 124 -10.75 -13.59 -31.12
N GLU A 125 -11.99 -14.02 -30.90
CA GLU A 125 -12.57 -15.18 -31.57
C GLU A 125 -13.41 -14.74 -32.78
N THR A 126 -14.08 -13.58 -32.68
CA THR A 126 -14.88 -13.01 -33.77
C THR A 126 -14.05 -12.07 -34.64
N THR A 127 -14.17 -12.18 -35.96
CA THR A 127 -13.50 -11.29 -36.92
C THR A 127 -14.44 -10.18 -37.37
N GLY A 128 -14.01 -8.92 -37.28
CA GLY A 128 -14.79 -7.78 -37.77
C GLY A 128 -14.17 -6.43 -37.39
N PRO A 129 -14.58 -5.34 -38.04
CA PRO A 129 -14.10 -4.00 -37.69
C PRO A 129 -14.53 -3.59 -36.27
N GLU A 130 -15.71 -4.00 -35.82
CA GLU A 130 -16.21 -3.78 -34.47
C GLU A 130 -15.40 -4.59 -33.43
N ALA A 131 -14.92 -5.77 -33.81
CA ALA A 131 -14.13 -6.63 -32.93
C ALA A 131 -12.72 -6.04 -32.66
N GLU A 132 -12.06 -5.45 -33.66
CA GLU A 132 -10.76 -4.80 -33.47
C GLU A 132 -10.87 -3.54 -32.58
N ILE A 133 -11.98 -2.79 -32.67
CA ILE A 133 -12.25 -1.66 -31.76
C ILE A 133 -12.40 -2.17 -30.31
N LEU A 134 -13.18 -3.23 -30.10
CA LEU A 134 -13.38 -3.82 -28.78
C LEU A 134 -12.09 -4.43 -28.22
N LYS A 135 -11.23 -4.99 -29.07
CA LYS A 135 -9.91 -5.50 -28.66
C LYS A 135 -8.98 -4.39 -28.16
N ASP A 136 -8.89 -3.26 -28.87
CA ASP A 136 -8.07 -2.12 -28.41
C ASP A 136 -8.61 -1.54 -27.10
N MET A 137 -9.94 -1.49 -26.96
CA MET A 137 -10.61 -1.10 -25.71
C MET A 137 -10.28 -2.07 -24.57
N MET A 138 -10.40 -3.37 -24.81
CA MET A 138 -10.09 -4.41 -23.82
C MET A 138 -8.61 -4.40 -23.42
N ARG A 139 -7.68 -4.04 -24.32
CA ARG A 139 -6.26 -3.90 -23.99
C ARG A 139 -5.97 -2.71 -23.08
N LYS A 140 -6.65 -1.57 -23.30
CA LYS A 140 -6.45 -0.34 -22.52
C LYS A 140 -7.32 -0.35 -21.26
N THR A 141 -8.61 -0.12 -21.42
CA THR A 141 -9.57 0.01 -20.33
C THR A 141 -9.84 -1.33 -19.66
N GLY A 142 -10.01 -2.40 -20.45
CA GLY A 142 -10.22 -3.75 -19.89
C GLY A 142 -9.02 -4.21 -19.06
N GLY A 143 -7.80 -3.96 -19.54
CA GLY A 143 -6.57 -4.26 -18.81
C GLY A 143 -6.49 -3.56 -17.46
N GLU A 144 -6.84 -2.27 -17.37
CA GLU A 144 -6.89 -1.54 -16.10
C GLU A 144 -7.91 -2.12 -15.12
N VAL A 145 -9.11 -2.47 -15.60
CA VAL A 145 -10.16 -3.07 -14.76
C VAL A 145 -9.73 -4.45 -14.27
N ILE A 146 -9.15 -5.29 -15.13
CA ILE A 146 -8.65 -6.61 -14.77
C ILE A 146 -7.53 -6.49 -13.71
N ARG A 147 -6.55 -5.59 -13.92
CA ARG A 147 -5.51 -5.32 -12.91
C ARG A 147 -6.08 -4.90 -11.56
N ARG A 148 -7.15 -4.09 -11.57
CA ARG A 148 -7.87 -3.74 -10.34
C ARG A 148 -8.48 -4.97 -9.66
N GLN A 149 -9.11 -5.88 -10.40
CA GLN A 149 -9.61 -7.14 -9.82
C GLN A 149 -8.48 -8.00 -9.24
N LEU A 150 -7.35 -8.13 -9.94
CA LEU A 150 -6.20 -8.87 -9.43
C LEU A 150 -5.62 -8.23 -8.15
N SER A 151 -5.66 -6.90 -8.04
CA SER A 151 -5.26 -6.22 -6.80
C SER A 151 -6.16 -6.55 -5.61
N LEU A 152 -7.46 -6.77 -5.85
CA LEU A 152 -8.41 -7.21 -4.83
C LEU A 152 -8.09 -8.63 -4.36
N TYR A 153 -7.73 -9.54 -5.29
CA TYR A 153 -7.26 -10.88 -4.92
C TYR A 153 -6.08 -10.82 -3.93
N VAL A 154 -5.03 -10.05 -4.24
CA VAL A 154 -3.85 -9.94 -3.37
C VAL A 154 -4.21 -9.38 -1.98
N ASN A 155 -5.11 -8.41 -1.92
CA ASN A 155 -5.57 -7.85 -0.65
C ASN A 155 -6.38 -8.87 0.16
N SER A 156 -7.31 -9.58 -0.48
CA SER A 156 -8.09 -10.64 0.16
C SER A 156 -7.20 -11.81 0.62
N LEU A 157 -6.16 -12.17 -0.14
CA LEU A 157 -5.21 -13.22 0.23
C LEU A 157 -4.47 -12.84 1.52
N LYS A 158 -4.02 -11.58 1.61
CA LYS A 158 -3.36 -11.06 2.81
C LYS A 158 -4.31 -11.04 4.00
N GLU A 159 -5.53 -10.56 3.81
CA GLU A 159 -6.52 -10.47 4.89
C GLU A 159 -6.88 -11.85 5.43
N GLU A 160 -7.26 -12.78 4.55
CA GLU A 160 -7.76 -14.10 4.95
C GLU A 160 -6.69 -14.91 5.69
N PHE A 161 -5.46 -14.92 5.18
CA PHE A 161 -4.38 -15.70 5.78
C PHE A 161 -3.67 -14.98 6.93
N SER A 162 -4.04 -13.73 7.22
CA SER A 162 -3.65 -13.02 8.45
C SER A 162 -4.61 -13.25 9.63
N LYS A 163 -5.85 -13.69 9.37
CA LYS A 163 -6.84 -14.00 10.42
C LYS A 163 -6.36 -15.21 11.25
N GLY A 164 -6.37 -15.05 12.58
CA GLY A 164 -5.99 -16.11 13.53
C GLY A 164 -4.49 -16.27 13.80
N LEU A 165 -3.63 -15.38 13.27
CA LEU A 165 -2.20 -15.33 13.64
C LEU A 165 -1.94 -14.58 14.96
N ILE A 166 -2.90 -13.78 15.41
CA ILE A 166 -2.87 -13.06 16.68
C ILE A 166 -3.56 -13.97 17.70
N LEU A 167 -2.82 -14.45 18.72
CA LEU A 167 -3.46 -15.13 19.85
C LEU A 167 -4.47 -14.14 20.48
N PRO A 168 -5.73 -14.55 20.75
CA PRO A 168 -6.57 -13.77 21.64
C PRO A 168 -5.86 -13.71 22.99
N THR A 169 -5.46 -12.51 23.42
CA THR A 169 -5.07 -12.29 24.81
C THR A 169 -6.32 -12.55 25.64
N ARG A 170 -6.23 -13.39 26.68
CA ARG A 170 -7.30 -13.58 27.66
C ARG A 170 -7.55 -12.25 28.37
N ASP A 171 -8.42 -11.44 27.79
CA ASP A 171 -9.49 -10.69 28.43
C ASP A 171 -10.32 -10.07 27.32
N GLY A 172 -11.57 -10.51 27.24
CA GLY A 172 -12.48 -10.12 26.18
C GLY A 172 -12.72 -8.62 26.16
N VAL A 173 -12.19 -7.96 25.13
CA VAL A 173 -12.85 -6.80 24.52
C VAL A 173 -12.72 -6.96 23.01
N VAL A 174 -13.81 -7.43 22.41
CA VAL A 174 -14.03 -7.30 20.97
C VAL A 174 -14.26 -5.81 20.71
N SER A 175 -13.23 -5.10 20.23
CA SER A 175 -13.42 -3.79 19.61
C SER A 175 -13.80 -4.01 18.15
N GLU A 176 -15.10 -4.23 17.94
CA GLU A 176 -15.76 -3.99 16.66
C GLU A 176 -15.67 -2.49 16.34
N GLU A 177 -14.77 -2.09 15.44
CA GLU A 177 -14.86 -0.76 14.83
C GLU A 177 -15.68 -0.83 13.54
N VAL A 178 -16.98 -0.76 13.75
CA VAL A 178 -17.97 -0.40 12.73
C VAL A 178 -17.71 1.04 12.29
N LYS A 179 -17.32 1.25 11.02
CA LYS A 179 -17.40 2.57 10.38
C LYS A 179 -18.86 2.90 10.10
N CYS A 180 -19.41 3.87 10.82
CA CYS A 180 -20.62 4.60 10.44
C CYS A 180 -20.25 6.04 10.09
N GLU A 181 -20.60 6.44 8.87
CA GLU A 181 -20.56 7.81 8.37
C GLU A 181 -21.43 8.74 9.22
N LYS A 182 -20.91 9.93 9.53
CA LYS A 182 -21.74 11.10 9.82
C LYS A 182 -21.19 12.35 9.12
N VAL A 183 -21.95 12.79 8.13
CA VAL A 183 -22.04 14.15 7.61
C VAL A 183 -22.64 15.06 8.70
N VAL A 184 -22.09 16.26 8.92
CA VAL A 184 -22.79 17.56 9.09
C VAL A 184 -21.76 18.70 9.10
N GLN A 185 -22.17 19.82 8.49
CA GLN A 185 -21.43 20.97 7.97
C GLN A 185 -21.21 22.13 8.98
N LYS A 186 -20.48 23.16 8.49
CA LYS A 186 -20.49 24.62 8.84
C LYS A 186 -19.68 25.05 10.08
N SER A 187 -18.88 26.13 10.11
CA SER A 187 -18.51 27.23 9.20
C SER A 187 -17.31 28.01 9.78
N ASN A 188 -16.77 28.95 8.98
CA ASN A 188 -15.98 30.17 9.28
C ASN A 188 -14.48 30.07 8.92
N VAL A 189 -14.08 30.44 7.69
CA VAL A 189 -13.80 31.82 7.16
C VAL A 189 -12.61 32.48 7.87
N ILE A 190 -11.44 32.49 7.20
CA ILE A 190 -10.59 33.69 7.04
C ILE A 190 -9.90 33.62 5.66
N ASP A 191 -10.30 34.54 4.77
CA ASP A 191 -9.62 34.93 3.54
C ASP A 191 -8.39 35.80 3.85
N ILE A 192 -7.24 35.50 3.23
CA ILE A 192 -6.29 36.54 2.76
C ILE A 192 -5.83 36.15 1.34
N THR A 193 -6.27 36.98 0.40
CA THR A 193 -5.89 37.16 -1.00
C THR A 193 -4.48 37.77 -1.14
N ALA A 194 -3.71 37.71 -2.23
CA ALA A 194 -3.73 37.04 -3.52
C ALA A 194 -2.44 37.41 -4.32
N LYS A 195 -2.22 36.73 -5.47
CA LYS A 195 -1.51 37.12 -6.73
C LYS A 195 0.01 36.90 -6.83
N ASN A 196 0.60 36.42 -7.95
CA ASN A 196 0.14 35.70 -9.16
C ASN A 196 1.37 35.27 -10.02
N CYS A 197 1.12 34.45 -11.07
CA CYS A 197 1.96 34.03 -12.23
C CYS A 197 2.73 32.69 -12.09
N THR A 198 2.68 31.71 -13.02
CA THR A 198 2.17 31.59 -14.40
C THR A 198 2.13 30.09 -14.80
N LYS A 199 1.04 29.67 -15.47
CA LYS A 199 0.81 28.43 -16.27
C LYS A 199 1.64 27.17 -15.93
N LYS A 200 1.00 26.15 -15.33
CA LYS A 200 1.39 24.74 -15.44
C LYS A 200 0.14 23.86 -15.22
N ASP A 201 0.06 22.79 -15.99
CA ASP A 201 -1.02 21.79 -16.06
C ASP A 201 -1.80 21.61 -14.75
N THR A 202 -3.12 21.71 -14.84
CA THR A 202 -4.05 21.38 -13.75
C THR A 202 -4.03 19.87 -13.51
N PHE A 203 -3.05 19.40 -12.74
CA PHE A 203 -3.07 18.09 -12.13
C PHE A 203 -3.93 18.14 -10.87
N GLU A 204 -4.80 17.16 -10.70
CA GLU A 204 -5.53 17.00 -9.45
C GLU A 204 -4.57 16.58 -8.34
N THR A 205 -4.38 17.46 -7.36
CA THR A 205 -3.56 17.21 -6.16
C THR A 205 -4.44 16.82 -4.98
N SER A 206 -3.90 16.01 -4.08
CA SER A 206 -4.52 15.59 -2.83
C SER A 206 -3.61 15.85 -1.65
N GLU A 207 -4.17 15.62 -0.45
CA GLU A 207 -3.46 15.69 0.83
C GLU A 207 -3.35 14.31 1.48
N ILE A 208 -2.27 14.11 2.24
CA ILE A 208 -2.02 12.94 3.07
C ILE A 208 -1.84 13.43 4.50
N GLN A 209 -2.61 12.85 5.42
CA GLN A 209 -2.44 13.05 6.86
C GLN A 209 -2.15 11.70 7.51
N SER A 210 -1.13 11.65 8.35
CA SER A 210 -0.75 10.43 9.07
C SER A 210 -0.18 10.78 10.43
N THR A 211 -0.61 10.04 11.45
CA THR A 211 -0.14 10.18 12.84
C THR A 211 0.54 8.88 13.25
N GLU A 212 1.76 8.98 13.74
CA GLU A 212 2.57 7.85 14.15
C GLU A 212 3.18 8.08 15.53
N ILE A 213 3.32 6.99 16.30
CA ILE A 213 3.88 7.03 17.65
C ILE A 213 5.25 6.35 17.63
N PHE A 214 6.26 7.04 18.17
CA PHE A 214 7.63 6.57 18.31
C PHE A 214 8.03 6.50 19.79
N LYS A 215 8.72 5.43 20.18
CA LYS A 215 9.30 5.23 21.51
C LYS A 215 10.70 5.84 21.60
N CYS A 216 10.78 7.14 21.36
CA CYS A 216 11.98 7.94 21.50
C CYS A 216 11.63 9.35 21.96
N THR A 217 12.65 10.12 22.29
CA THR A 217 12.49 11.56 22.55
C THR A 217 12.35 12.33 21.24
N ALA A 218 11.74 13.51 21.31
CA ALA A 218 11.56 14.42 20.19
C ALA A 218 12.89 14.88 19.60
N ASP A 219 13.94 14.96 20.43
CA ASP A 219 15.31 15.25 20.01
C ASP A 219 15.89 14.10 19.17
N GLU A 220 15.76 12.85 19.64
CA GLU A 220 16.20 11.67 18.89
C GLU A 220 15.46 11.51 17.57
N PHE A 221 14.14 11.74 17.56
CA PHE A 221 13.36 11.71 16.31
C PHE A 221 13.80 12.82 15.35
N TYR A 222 14.01 14.03 15.87
CA TYR A 222 14.48 15.16 15.07
C TYR A 222 15.87 14.87 14.47
N ASN A 223 16.79 14.34 15.27
CA ASN A 223 18.11 13.93 14.82
C ASN A 223 18.04 12.83 13.76
N ALA A 224 17.13 11.87 13.91
CA ALA A 224 16.96 10.79 12.93
C ALA A 224 16.61 11.28 11.52
N MET A 225 15.88 12.40 11.41
CA MET A 225 15.48 12.99 10.14
C MET A 225 16.47 14.05 9.61
N THR A 226 17.36 14.57 10.46
CA THR A 226 18.24 15.71 10.13
C THR A 226 19.73 15.39 10.14
N GLN A 227 20.14 14.27 10.74
CA GLN A 227 21.53 13.81 10.73
C GLN A 227 21.77 12.80 9.62
N LYS A 228 22.72 13.11 8.74
CA LYS A 228 23.09 12.25 7.61
C LYS A 228 23.34 10.80 8.01
N ALA A 229 24.11 10.57 9.08
CA ALA A 229 24.45 9.22 9.53
C ALA A 229 23.22 8.38 9.92
N LEU A 230 22.25 9.01 10.60
CA LEU A 230 21.02 8.33 11.02
C LEU A 230 20.08 8.10 9.85
N VAL A 231 20.00 9.07 8.93
CA VAL A 231 19.23 8.93 7.69
C VAL A 231 19.77 7.77 6.86
N GLN A 232 21.07 7.73 6.59
CA GLN A 232 21.71 6.61 5.88
C GLN A 232 21.45 5.26 6.56
N ALA A 233 21.43 5.23 7.89
CA ALA A 233 21.16 4.01 8.64
C ALA A 233 19.75 3.46 8.35
N PHE A 234 18.70 4.29 8.42
CA PHE A 234 17.34 3.79 8.18
C PHE A 234 16.99 3.67 6.69
N THR A 235 17.59 4.47 5.81
CA THR A 235 17.39 4.34 4.35
C THR A 235 18.19 3.20 3.74
N GLN A 236 19.18 2.66 4.45
CA GLN A 236 20.05 1.55 4.01
C GLN A 236 20.74 1.80 2.66
N GLY A 237 21.03 3.06 2.35
CA GLY A 237 21.62 3.47 1.09
C GLY A 237 22.28 4.84 1.22
N ASP A 238 23.10 5.18 0.22
CA ASP A 238 23.74 6.49 0.16
C ASP A 238 22.70 7.60 0.05
N CYS A 239 22.94 8.68 0.76
CA CYS A 239 22.07 9.84 0.76
C CYS A 239 22.86 11.14 0.76
N ILE A 240 22.26 12.15 0.15
CA ILE A 240 22.71 13.54 0.25
C ILE A 240 21.74 14.22 1.20
N LEU A 241 22.27 14.89 2.22
CA LEU A 241 21.45 15.57 3.21
C LEU A 241 22.20 16.78 3.74
N GLU A 242 21.66 17.96 3.45
CA GLU A 242 22.13 19.24 3.98
C GLU A 242 21.16 19.70 5.08
N SER A 243 21.59 19.62 6.34
CA SER A 243 20.77 19.86 7.55
C SER A 243 20.48 21.36 7.82
N GLU A 244 20.33 22.17 6.79
CA GLU A 244 20.16 23.63 6.89
C GLU A 244 18.84 24.07 6.24
N GLU A 245 18.30 25.23 6.65
CA GLU A 245 17.12 25.79 5.97
C GLU A 245 17.47 26.14 4.52
N GLY A 246 16.75 25.58 3.56
CA GLY A 246 17.07 25.62 2.13
C GLY A 246 18.01 24.51 1.65
N GLY A 247 18.55 23.70 2.56
CA GLY A 247 19.41 22.57 2.25
C GLY A 247 18.68 21.49 1.46
N LYS A 248 19.39 20.89 0.49
CA LYS A 248 18.84 19.83 -0.37
C LYS A 248 19.01 18.45 0.28
N PHE A 249 18.07 17.56 -0.03
CA PHE A 249 18.22 16.15 0.29
C PHE A 249 17.84 15.24 -0.88
N GLU A 250 18.54 14.12 -0.94
CA GLU A 250 18.34 13.06 -1.90
C GLU A 250 18.44 11.71 -1.18
N LEU A 251 17.35 10.95 -1.19
CA LEU A 251 17.17 9.71 -0.45
C LEU A 251 16.80 8.57 -1.40
N PHE A 252 17.07 7.33 -0.98
CA PHE A 252 16.73 6.09 -1.71
C PHE A 252 17.30 6.08 -3.14
N ASP A 253 18.61 6.33 -3.27
CA ASP A 253 19.33 6.33 -4.56
C ASP A 253 18.75 7.34 -5.58
N GLY A 254 18.34 8.50 -5.07
CA GLY A 254 17.78 9.57 -5.89
C GLY A 254 16.32 9.42 -6.29
N ASN A 255 15.63 8.38 -5.80
CA ASN A 255 14.21 8.23 -6.04
C ASN A 255 13.37 9.29 -5.33
N VAL A 256 13.84 9.77 -4.17
CA VAL A 256 13.21 10.84 -3.42
C VAL A 256 14.13 12.04 -3.36
N GLN A 257 13.61 13.19 -3.75
CA GLN A 257 14.35 14.45 -3.79
C GLN A 257 13.54 15.56 -3.13
N GLY A 258 14.23 16.51 -2.53
CA GLY A 258 13.59 17.61 -1.85
C GLY A 258 14.55 18.62 -1.25
N PHE A 259 13.99 19.54 -0.48
CA PHE A 259 14.75 20.52 0.28
C PHE A 259 14.01 20.92 1.54
N PHE A 260 14.76 21.26 2.59
CA PHE A 260 14.20 21.76 3.83
C PHE A 260 13.75 23.20 3.65
N VAL A 261 12.53 23.50 4.06
CA VAL A 261 11.98 24.87 4.03
C VAL A 261 12.19 25.55 5.38
N LYS A 262 11.91 24.83 6.46
CA LYS A 262 12.02 25.34 7.83
C LYS A 262 12.31 24.20 8.79
N LEU A 263 13.26 24.44 9.69
CA LEU A 263 13.70 23.45 10.68
C LEU A 263 13.61 24.05 12.08
N VAL A 264 12.71 23.52 12.91
CA VAL A 264 12.58 23.90 14.31
C VAL A 264 12.95 22.69 15.18
N PRO A 265 14.12 22.73 15.86
CA PRO A 265 14.59 21.62 16.68
C PRO A 265 13.52 21.09 17.64
N CYS A 266 13.37 19.76 17.65
CA CYS A 266 12.46 19.00 18.52
C CYS A 266 10.97 19.36 18.43
N LYS A 267 10.55 20.17 17.44
CA LYS A 267 9.15 20.62 17.30
C LYS A 267 8.57 20.43 15.92
N MET A 268 9.30 20.84 14.87
CA MET A 268 8.71 20.86 13.54
C MET A 268 9.78 20.77 12.44
N ILE A 269 9.49 19.97 11.41
CA ILE A 269 10.27 19.90 10.17
C ILE A 269 9.32 20.19 9.02
N GLN A 270 9.64 21.22 8.24
CA GLN A 270 8.91 21.54 7.01
C GLN A 270 9.84 21.36 5.82
N GLN A 271 9.40 20.58 4.84
CA GLN A 271 10.22 20.22 3.69
C GLN A 271 9.38 20.12 2.41
N LYS A 272 10.00 20.43 1.29
CA LYS A 272 9.46 20.12 -0.04
C LYS A 272 9.92 18.74 -0.43
N TRP A 273 9.01 17.95 -0.98
CA TRP A 273 9.23 16.52 -1.21
C TRP A 273 8.65 16.11 -2.56
N ARG A 274 9.35 15.27 -3.31
CA ARG A 274 8.85 14.66 -4.53
C ARG A 274 9.51 13.31 -4.80
N PHE A 275 8.82 12.47 -5.57
CA PHE A 275 9.48 11.39 -6.28
C PHE A 275 10.15 11.89 -7.56
N LYS A 276 11.20 11.18 -7.99
CA LYS A 276 11.86 11.38 -9.28
C LYS A 276 10.91 11.18 -10.46
N THR A 277 9.96 10.27 -10.32
CA THR A 277 8.91 9.95 -11.32
C THR A 277 7.85 11.04 -11.45
N TRP A 278 7.77 11.99 -10.51
CA TRP A 278 6.79 13.07 -10.59
C TRP A 278 7.12 14.08 -11.68
N PRO A 279 6.12 14.80 -12.22
CA PRO A 279 6.32 15.85 -13.22
C PRO A 279 7.37 16.88 -12.79
N GLU A 280 8.12 17.39 -13.76
CA GLU A 280 9.27 18.26 -13.50
C GLU A 280 8.85 19.60 -12.84
N GLY A 281 9.42 19.85 -11.66
CA GLY A 281 9.12 21.03 -10.86
C GLY A 281 7.86 20.90 -9.99
N HIS A 282 7.23 19.72 -9.94
CA HIS A 282 6.15 19.45 -9.00
C HIS A 282 6.71 18.95 -7.66
N PHE A 283 6.46 19.69 -6.60
CA PHE A 283 6.86 19.35 -5.23
C PHE A 283 5.65 19.42 -4.32
N SER A 284 5.52 18.42 -3.46
CA SER A 284 4.58 18.44 -2.33
C SER A 284 5.18 19.17 -1.13
N ASP A 285 4.33 19.80 -0.34
CA ASP A 285 4.67 20.43 0.93
C ASP A 285 4.43 19.43 2.06
N VAL A 286 5.49 19.03 2.75
CA VAL A 286 5.42 18.15 3.92
C VAL A 286 5.69 18.96 5.18
N LYS A 287 4.79 18.84 6.14
CA LYS A 287 4.91 19.38 7.49
C LYS A 287 4.86 18.24 8.48
N ILE A 288 5.93 18.09 9.25
CA ILE A 288 6.08 17.09 10.31
C ILE A 288 6.07 17.83 11.63
N ASP A 289 5.01 17.65 12.41
CA ASP A 289 4.87 18.18 13.77
C ASP A 289 5.27 17.10 14.77
N ILE A 290 6.24 17.41 15.64
CA ILE A 290 6.81 16.51 16.64
C ILE A 290 6.26 16.90 18.01
N ASN A 291 5.42 16.05 18.58
CA ASN A 291 4.78 16.26 19.87
C ASN A 291 5.35 15.28 20.91
N GLN A 292 6.23 15.77 21.78
CA GLN A 292 6.75 14.99 22.90
C GLN A 292 5.62 14.72 23.92
N LYS A 293 5.31 13.44 24.16
CA LYS A 293 4.48 12.96 25.28
C LYS A 293 5.37 12.43 26.40
N SER A 294 4.76 11.98 27.50
CA SER A 294 5.46 11.54 28.71
C SER A 294 6.36 10.30 28.51
N ASP A 295 5.98 9.38 27.63
CA ASP A 295 6.65 8.09 27.41
C ASP A 295 6.92 7.77 25.93
N CYS A 296 6.56 8.68 25.03
CA CYS A 296 6.66 8.53 23.59
C CYS A 296 6.63 9.89 22.89
N THR A 297 6.96 9.90 21.60
CA THR A 297 6.81 11.06 20.72
C THR A 297 5.77 10.74 19.68
N GLU A 298 4.73 11.58 19.60
CA GLU A 298 3.71 11.53 18.56
C GLU A 298 4.14 12.45 17.42
N VAL A 299 4.18 11.90 16.21
CA VAL A 299 4.59 12.61 15.02
C VAL A 299 3.41 12.69 14.07
N ASN A 300 3.00 13.91 13.75
CA ASN A 300 1.93 14.18 12.80
C ASN A 300 2.55 14.65 11.49
N VAL A 301 2.23 13.97 10.40
CA VAL A 301 2.68 14.34 9.06
C VAL A 301 1.49 14.80 8.24
N LEU A 302 1.59 16.01 7.73
CA LEU A 302 0.68 16.61 6.78
C LEU A 302 1.45 16.86 5.49
N GLN A 303 1.07 16.19 4.41
CA GLN A 303 1.65 16.38 3.10
C GLN A 303 0.57 16.88 2.13
N ILE A 304 0.78 18.04 1.52
CA ILE A 304 -0.15 18.70 0.61
C ILE A 304 0.48 18.79 -0.77
N GLY A 305 -0.32 18.63 -1.83
CA GLY A 305 0.18 18.74 -3.20
C GLY A 305 0.75 17.43 -3.73
N VAL A 306 0.20 16.30 -3.30
CA VAL A 306 0.57 14.98 -3.84
C VAL A 306 -0.29 14.70 -5.08
N PRO A 307 0.28 14.33 -6.24
CA PRO A 307 -0.51 13.92 -7.40
C PRO A 307 -1.42 12.74 -7.06
N LYS A 308 -2.71 12.80 -7.43
CA LYS A 308 -3.67 11.73 -7.13
C LYS A 308 -3.22 10.33 -7.58
N ALA A 309 -2.57 10.24 -8.74
CA ALA A 309 -2.05 8.98 -9.28
C ALA A 309 -0.98 8.32 -8.38
N GLU A 310 -0.27 9.11 -7.57
CA GLU A 310 0.85 8.68 -6.74
C GLU A 310 0.53 8.76 -5.22
N LEU A 311 -0.70 9.10 -4.86
CA LEU A 311 -1.13 9.29 -3.47
C LEU A 311 -0.88 8.03 -2.64
N GLU A 312 -1.40 6.89 -3.10
CA GLU A 312 -1.32 5.64 -2.35
C GLU A 312 0.13 5.13 -2.25
N ASN A 313 0.90 5.29 -3.33
CA ASN A 313 2.32 4.96 -3.36
C ASN A 313 3.12 5.81 -2.37
N THR A 314 2.83 7.12 -2.32
CA THR A 314 3.46 8.05 -1.37
C THR A 314 3.10 7.67 0.08
N ARG A 315 1.83 7.33 0.34
CA ARG A 315 1.34 6.92 1.67
C ARG A 315 2.02 5.64 2.16
N VAL A 316 2.06 4.61 1.31
CA VAL A 316 2.74 3.34 1.61
C VAL A 316 4.25 3.55 1.77
N GLY A 317 4.83 4.41 0.94
CA GLY A 317 6.26 4.74 0.99
C GLY A 317 6.67 5.40 2.30
N TRP A 318 5.91 6.38 2.79
CA TRP A 318 6.12 6.97 4.12
C TRP A 318 6.12 5.91 5.22
N LYS A 319 5.09 5.05 5.23
CA LYS A 319 4.98 4.00 6.24
C LYS A 319 6.13 3.01 6.21
N ARG A 320 6.40 2.43 5.04
CA ARG A 320 7.36 1.33 4.88
C ARG A 320 8.80 1.80 5.00
N PHE A 321 9.14 2.91 4.33
CA PHE A 321 10.53 3.32 4.15
C PHE A 321 11.01 4.35 5.19
N TYR A 322 10.11 5.15 5.78
CA TYR A 322 10.47 6.07 6.85
C TYR A 322 10.09 5.47 8.21
N TRP A 323 8.80 5.28 8.49
CA TRP A 323 8.34 4.94 9.84
C TRP A 323 8.81 3.55 10.28
N ASP A 324 8.52 2.52 9.49
CA ASP A 324 8.86 1.14 9.84
C ASP A 324 10.38 0.93 9.84
N SER A 325 11.11 1.58 8.94
CA SER A 325 12.58 1.55 8.91
C SER A 325 13.18 2.25 10.12
N MET A 326 12.72 3.45 10.50
CA MET A 326 13.20 4.13 11.71
C MET A 326 12.88 3.32 12.97
N LYS A 327 11.67 2.76 13.08
CA LYS A 327 11.28 1.90 14.21
C LYS A 327 12.20 0.67 14.33
N ARG A 328 12.60 0.07 13.20
CA ARG A 328 13.45 -1.12 13.14
C ARG A 328 14.93 -0.82 13.37
N THR A 329 15.47 0.20 12.70
CA THR A 329 16.91 0.47 12.68
C THR A 329 17.36 1.29 13.88
N LEU A 330 16.56 2.29 14.27
CA LEU A 330 16.90 3.19 15.39
C LEU A 330 16.29 2.74 16.71
N GLY A 331 15.50 1.65 16.70
CA GLY A 331 14.85 1.13 17.91
C GLY A 331 13.70 2.01 18.41
N PHE A 332 13.16 2.91 17.58
CA PHE A 332 12.05 3.79 17.96
C PHE A 332 10.69 3.09 17.96
N GLY A 333 10.64 1.78 17.65
CA GLY A 333 9.45 0.97 17.78
C GLY A 333 9.23 0.50 19.22
N ALA A 334 7.97 0.32 19.61
CA ALA A 334 7.68 -0.45 20.82
C ALA A 334 8.02 -1.93 20.53
N ILE A 335 9.23 -2.37 20.92
CA ILE A 335 9.53 -3.79 21.03
C ILE A 335 8.95 -4.25 22.38
N LEU A 336 7.69 -4.67 22.36
CA LEU A 336 7.16 -5.49 23.43
C LEU A 336 7.69 -6.92 23.21
N PHE A 337 8.66 -7.30 24.05
CA PHE A 337 9.12 -8.69 24.19
C PHE A 337 8.05 -9.58 24.83
#